data_AF-A0A7J8IKC6-F1
#
_entry.id   AF-A0A7J8IKC6-F1
#
_cell.length_a   1.000
_cell.length_b   1.000
_cell.length_c   1.000
_cell.angle_alpha   90.00
_cell.angle_beta   90.00
_cell.angle_gamma   90.00
#
_symmetry.space_group_name_H-M   'P 1'
#
loop_
_entity.id
_entity.type
_entity.pdbx_description
1 polymer ?
#
loop_
_entity_poly.entity_id
_entity_poly.type
_entity_poly.pdbx_seq_one_letter_code
_entity_poly.pdbx_strand_id
1 'polypeptide(L)'
;MGDLWLFLLLPLSLAAFHGVKGCLECDPKFIEDIKSLLANLVPSKIPGQTHLLERQIKEMINLSFKVSHGNKMLRVLAVEKVVNLRIWLKNELYKLGNETWKGAFILQGKLLDIRQNLESKLKEILKKFSEVACSEDCVVIEGPILDCWTCFHITAWCFKGEYCGDSIFLSLIGGK
;
A
#
# COMPACT_ATOMS: atom_id res chain seq x y z
N MET A 1 44.84 -7.89 -30.13
CA MET A 1 44.46 -9.13 -29.41
C MET A 1 44.42 -8.79 -27.92
N GLY A 2 43.23 -8.77 -27.33
CA GLY A 2 43.07 -8.40 -25.91
C GLY A 2 41.76 -7.71 -25.53
N ASP A 3 40.80 -7.56 -26.44
CA ASP A 3 39.39 -7.36 -26.07
C ASP A 3 38.82 -8.70 -25.60
N LEU A 4 38.68 -8.92 -24.28
CA LEU A 4 37.64 -9.82 -23.73
C LEU A 4 37.57 -9.86 -22.18
N TRP A 5 37.85 -8.77 -21.45
CA TRP A 5 37.83 -8.84 -19.96
C TRP A 5 37.08 -7.71 -19.24
N LEU A 6 36.28 -6.91 -19.95
CA LEU A 6 35.48 -5.82 -19.34
C LEU A 6 33.97 -6.09 -19.25
N PHE A 7 33.49 -7.25 -19.70
CA PHE A 7 32.04 -7.56 -19.74
C PHE A 7 31.53 -8.48 -18.63
N LEU A 8 32.36 -8.84 -17.64
CA LEU A 8 32.00 -9.82 -16.60
C LEU A 8 31.78 -9.25 -15.19
N LEU A 9 31.67 -7.92 -15.04
CA LEU A 9 31.31 -7.27 -13.77
C LEU A 9 29.91 -6.63 -13.77
N LEU A 10 29.02 -7.08 -14.66
CA LEU A 10 27.58 -6.81 -14.55
C LEU A 10 26.78 -8.09 -14.30
N PRO A 11 26.82 -8.64 -13.08
CA PRO A 11 25.69 -9.40 -12.59
C PRO A 11 25.05 -8.71 -11.37
N LEU A 12 23.73 -8.51 -11.46
CA LEU A 12 22.79 -8.29 -10.34
C LEU A 12 22.69 -6.90 -9.67
N SER A 13 22.50 -5.81 -10.42
CA SER A 13 21.72 -4.65 -9.90
C SER A 13 20.32 -4.53 -10.51
N LEU A 14 19.91 -5.54 -11.29
CA LEU A 14 18.53 -5.78 -11.72
C LEU A 14 17.72 -6.63 -10.72
N ALA A 15 18.18 -6.74 -9.47
CA ALA A 15 17.20 -6.86 -8.39
C ALA A 15 16.43 -5.55 -8.43
N ALA A 16 15.32 -5.58 -9.16
CA ALA A 16 14.46 -4.45 -9.37
C ALA A 16 14.37 -3.69 -8.04
N PHE A 17 14.48 -2.37 -8.10
CA PHE A 17 13.68 -1.55 -7.19
C PHE A 17 12.22 -1.94 -7.49
N HIS A 18 11.78 -3.11 -7.02
CA HIS A 18 10.40 -3.37 -6.68
C HIS A 18 10.17 -2.36 -5.57
N GLY A 19 9.81 -1.14 -6.00
CA GLY A 19 9.47 -0.06 -5.11
C GLY A 19 8.53 -0.66 -4.08
N VAL A 20 8.89 -0.49 -2.81
CA VAL A 20 8.09 -0.99 -1.71
C VAL A 20 6.64 -0.60 -1.98
N LYS A 21 5.74 -1.57 -1.94
CA LYS A 21 4.31 -1.34 -2.16
C LYS A 21 3.63 -1.06 -0.83
N GLY A 22 2.40 -0.56 -0.89
CA GLY A 22 1.50 -0.61 0.24
C GLY A 22 0.47 -1.74 0.12
N CYS A 23 -0.23 -2.02 1.23
CA CYS A 23 -1.07 -3.21 1.34
C CYS A 23 -2.16 -3.29 0.27
N LEU A 24 -2.75 -2.16 -0.11
CA LEU A 24 -3.80 -2.12 -1.14
C LEU A 24 -3.25 -2.32 -2.55
N GLU A 25 -2.01 -1.91 -2.81
CA GLU A 25 -1.32 -2.10 -4.09
C GLU A 25 -0.98 -3.57 -4.37
N CYS A 26 -1.04 -4.42 -3.34
CA CYS A 26 -0.89 -5.87 -3.47
C CYS A 26 -2.16 -6.58 -3.96
N ASP A 27 -3.31 -5.89 -3.99
CA ASP A 27 -4.56 -6.41 -4.51
C ASP A 27 -4.81 -5.86 -5.93
N PRO A 28 -4.63 -6.66 -7.00
CA PRO A 28 -4.81 -6.15 -8.37
C PRO A 28 -6.21 -5.57 -8.62
N LYS A 29 -7.24 -6.13 -7.97
CA LYS A 29 -8.62 -5.64 -8.09
C LYS A 29 -8.78 -4.24 -7.51
N PHE A 30 -7.99 -3.87 -6.50
CA PHE A 30 -8.00 -2.49 -5.99
C PHE A 30 -7.58 -1.51 -7.09
N ILE A 31 -6.52 -1.80 -7.84
CA ILE A 31 -6.06 -0.92 -8.93
C ILE A 31 -7.12 -0.82 -10.04
N GLU A 32 -7.76 -1.94 -10.38
CA GLU A 32 -8.86 -1.99 -11.37
C GLU A 32 -10.09 -1.19 -10.91
N ASP A 33 -10.53 -1.38 -9.66
CA ASP A 33 -11.65 -0.65 -9.05
C ASP A 33 -11.36 0.86 -9.06
N ILE A 34 -10.16 1.29 -8.65
CA ILE A 34 -9.77 2.72 -8.66
C ILE A 34 -9.82 3.30 -10.07
N LYS A 35 -9.23 2.63 -11.06
CA LYS A 35 -9.21 3.12 -12.44
C LYS A 35 -10.62 3.25 -13.01
N SER A 36 -11.45 2.22 -12.83
CA SER A 36 -12.80 2.18 -13.37
C SER A 36 -13.74 3.18 -12.69
N LEU A 37 -13.70 3.28 -11.36
CA LEU A 37 -14.56 4.19 -10.61
C LEU A 37 -14.18 5.65 -10.87
N LEU A 38 -12.89 5.99 -10.82
CA LEU A 38 -12.45 7.38 -11.05
C LEU A 38 -12.73 7.82 -12.49
N ALA A 39 -12.58 6.94 -13.49
CA ALA A 39 -12.86 7.28 -14.89
C ALA A 39 -14.28 7.80 -15.13
N ASN A 40 -15.24 7.37 -14.31
CA ASN A 40 -16.63 7.76 -14.42
C ASN A 40 -16.99 9.02 -13.62
N LEU A 41 -16.08 9.55 -12.78
CA LEU A 41 -16.38 10.71 -11.92
C LEU A 41 -16.37 12.04 -12.66
N VAL A 42 -15.58 12.18 -13.72
CA VAL A 42 -15.42 13.44 -14.46
C VAL A 42 -16.09 13.31 -15.83
N PRO A 43 -17.02 14.21 -16.21
CA PRO A 43 -17.63 14.17 -17.53
C PRO A 43 -16.61 14.33 -18.67
N SER A 44 -16.81 13.62 -19.78
CA SER A 44 -15.86 13.57 -20.92
C SER A 44 -15.63 14.90 -21.65
N LYS A 45 -16.53 15.86 -21.47
CA LYS A 45 -16.47 17.18 -22.12
C LYS A 45 -15.61 18.21 -21.35
N ILE A 46 -15.09 17.85 -20.18
CA ILE A 46 -14.31 18.76 -19.34
C ILE A 46 -12.87 18.89 -19.87
N PRO A 47 -12.36 20.11 -20.14
CA PRO A 47 -10.96 20.30 -20.52
C PRO A 47 -10.00 19.75 -19.46
N GLY A 48 -8.98 19.01 -19.91
CA GLY A 48 -7.98 18.43 -19.00
C GLY A 48 -8.46 17.23 -18.17
N GLN A 49 -9.61 16.63 -18.51
CA GLN A 49 -10.17 15.45 -17.84
C GLN A 49 -9.12 14.35 -17.64
N THR A 50 -8.42 13.95 -18.71
CA THR A 50 -7.43 12.86 -18.67
C THR A 50 -6.36 13.11 -17.63
N HIS A 51 -5.73 14.29 -17.67
CA HIS A 51 -4.67 14.66 -16.73
C HIS A 51 -5.18 14.74 -15.28
N LEU A 52 -6.41 15.23 -15.07
CA LEU A 52 -7.04 15.23 -13.75
C LEU A 52 -7.22 13.80 -13.22
N LEU A 53 -7.79 12.91 -14.04
CA LEU A 53 -8.03 11.51 -13.67
C LEU A 53 -6.74 10.75 -13.41
N GLU A 54 -5.75 10.87 -14.29
CA GLU A 54 -4.44 10.23 -14.12
C GLU A 54 -3.76 10.64 -12.81
N ARG A 55 -3.82 11.95 -12.48
CA ARG A 55 -3.31 12.44 -11.19
C ARG A 55 -4.04 11.81 -10.02
N GLN A 56 -5.39 11.79 -10.04
CA GLN A 56 -6.18 11.25 -8.93
C GLN A 56 -5.99 9.74 -8.76
N ILE A 57 -5.91 8.99 -9.85
CA ILE A 57 -5.60 7.55 -9.84
C ILE A 57 -4.25 7.31 -9.19
N LYS A 58 -3.21 8.04 -9.61
CA LYS A 58 -1.85 7.91 -9.05
C LYS A 58 -1.82 8.26 -7.56
N GLU A 59 -2.47 9.35 -7.16
CA GLU A 59 -2.53 9.78 -5.76
C GLU A 59 -3.26 8.79 -4.86
N MET A 60 -4.31 8.14 -5.37
CA MET A 60 -5.08 7.14 -4.61
C MET A 60 -4.31 5.82 -4.46
N ILE A 61 -3.67 5.34 -5.54
CA ILE A 61 -2.89 4.09 -5.51
C ILE A 61 -1.69 4.22 -4.57
N ASN A 62 -0.94 5.31 -4.66
CA ASN A 62 0.32 5.48 -3.91
C ASN A 62 0.13 5.83 -2.42
N LEU A 63 -1.12 5.93 -1.94
CA LEU A 63 -1.39 6.28 -0.55
C LEU A 63 -0.93 5.19 0.41
N SER A 64 -1.18 3.92 0.05
CA SER A 64 -0.91 2.80 0.94
C SER A 64 0.58 2.61 1.21
N PHE A 65 1.41 2.95 0.22
CA PHE A 65 2.85 3.04 0.36
C PHE A 65 3.29 4.02 1.46
N LYS A 66 2.72 5.23 1.52
CA LYS A 66 3.12 6.26 2.50
C LYS A 66 2.94 5.81 3.95
N VAL A 67 1.88 5.05 4.24
CA VAL A 67 1.56 4.57 5.58
C VAL A 67 2.50 3.46 6.03
N SER A 68 2.68 2.45 5.18
CA SER A 68 3.41 1.23 5.52
C SER A 68 4.93 1.37 5.42
N HIS A 69 5.44 2.23 4.53
CA HIS A 69 6.89 2.42 4.36
C HIS A 69 7.52 3.23 5.50
N GLY A 70 6.76 4.13 6.14
CA GLY A 70 7.27 5.01 7.20
C GLY A 70 7.56 4.31 8.53
N ASN A 71 7.03 3.10 8.75
CA ASN A 71 7.21 2.34 9.99
C ASN A 71 7.16 0.83 9.71
N LYS A 72 8.25 0.12 9.99
CA LYS A 72 8.36 -1.34 9.79
C LYS A 72 7.29 -2.14 10.53
N MET A 73 6.77 -1.64 11.66
CA MET A 73 5.66 -2.28 12.37
C MET A 73 4.34 -2.27 11.58
N LEU A 74 4.21 -1.40 10.58
CA LEU A 74 3.03 -1.27 9.72
C LEU A 74 3.20 -2.03 8.39
N ARG A 75 4.04 -3.06 8.37
CA ARG A 75 4.40 -3.81 7.16
C ARG A 75 3.48 -4.97 6.85
N VAL A 76 2.88 -5.60 7.86
CA VAL A 76 2.08 -6.81 7.69
C VAL A 76 0.61 -6.58 8.02
N LEU A 77 -0.27 -7.23 7.26
CA LEU A 77 -1.70 -7.15 7.49
C LEU A 77 -2.42 -8.41 7.01
N ALA A 78 -3.46 -8.85 7.71
CA ALA A 78 -4.34 -9.91 7.22
C ALA A 78 -5.00 -9.52 5.89
N VAL A 79 -5.01 -10.46 4.93
CA VAL A 79 -5.57 -10.25 3.58
C VAL A 79 -7.03 -9.81 3.64
N GLU A 80 -7.80 -10.35 4.58
CA GLU A 80 -9.21 -9.98 4.79
C GLU A 80 -9.36 -8.47 5.08
N LYS A 81 -8.47 -7.88 5.89
CA LYS A 81 -8.53 -6.45 6.21
C LYS A 81 -8.21 -5.59 4.98
N VAL A 82 -7.30 -6.03 4.11
CA VAL A 82 -7.01 -5.38 2.83
C VAL A 82 -8.25 -5.39 1.93
N VAL A 83 -8.92 -6.55 1.83
CA VAL A 83 -10.17 -6.68 1.06
C VAL A 83 -11.28 -5.77 1.62
N ASN A 84 -11.43 -5.71 2.94
CA ASN A 84 -12.41 -4.85 3.59
C ASN A 84 -12.15 -3.36 3.33
N LEU A 85 -10.88 -2.94 3.33
CA LEU A 85 -10.48 -1.58 2.95
C LEU A 85 -10.79 -1.27 1.48
N ARG A 86 -10.51 -2.21 0.55
CA ARG A 86 -10.89 -2.07 -0.87
C ARG A 86 -12.39 -1.88 -1.01
N ILE A 87 -13.20 -2.72 -0.35
CA ILE A 87 -14.66 -2.63 -0.41
C ILE A 87 -15.16 -1.29 0.14
N TRP A 88 -14.62 -0.84 1.28
CA TRP A 88 -14.96 0.45 1.86
C TRP A 88 -14.68 1.60 0.87
N LEU A 89 -13.48 1.64 0.29
CA LEU A 89 -13.11 2.70 -0.64
C LEU A 89 -13.95 2.68 -1.92
N LYS A 90 -14.21 1.50 -2.46
CA LYS A 90 -15.12 1.31 -3.59
C LYS A 90 -16.50 1.91 -3.31
N ASN A 91 -17.03 1.70 -2.11
CA ASN A 91 -18.33 2.26 -1.71
C ASN A 91 -18.28 3.79 -1.61
N GLU A 92 -17.21 4.36 -1.08
CA GLU A 92 -17.04 5.82 -1.01
C GLU A 92 -16.96 6.47 -2.40
N LEU A 93 -16.20 5.87 -3.31
CA LEU A 93 -16.11 6.35 -4.70
C LEU A 93 -17.42 6.16 -5.46
N TYR A 94 -18.15 5.06 -5.20
CA TYR A 94 -19.47 4.84 -5.78
C TYR A 94 -20.48 5.88 -5.31
N LYS A 95 -20.50 6.22 -4.01
CA LYS A 95 -21.34 7.31 -3.47
C LYS A 95 -21.00 8.63 -4.15
N LEU A 96 -19.71 8.96 -4.25
CA LEU A 96 -19.24 10.18 -4.91
C LEU A 96 -19.68 10.25 -6.38
N GLY A 97 -19.61 9.13 -7.11
CA GLY A 97 -20.03 9.06 -8.51
C GLY A 97 -21.53 9.22 -8.75
N ASN A 98 -22.35 8.95 -7.74
CA ASN A 98 -23.80 9.13 -7.81
C ASN A 98 -24.27 10.54 -7.44
N GLU A 99 -23.37 11.40 -6.95
CA GLU A 99 -23.71 12.78 -6.68
C GLU A 99 -23.77 13.62 -7.97
N THR A 100 -24.55 14.69 -7.95
CA THR A 100 -24.51 15.70 -9.02
C THR A 100 -23.10 16.29 -9.14
N TRP A 101 -22.57 16.34 -10.36
CA TRP A 101 -21.29 16.98 -10.64
C TRP A 101 -21.32 18.48 -10.28
N LYS A 102 -20.39 18.91 -9.42
CA LYS A 102 -20.28 20.32 -8.97
C LYS A 102 -19.00 21.02 -9.45
N GLY A 103 -18.25 20.40 -10.36
CA GLY A 103 -17.00 20.94 -10.89
C GLY A 103 -15.74 20.30 -10.31
N ALA A 104 -14.62 20.49 -11.01
CA ALA A 104 -13.36 19.80 -10.75
C ALA A 104 -12.75 20.12 -9.38
N PHE A 105 -12.87 21.38 -8.91
CA PHE A 105 -12.32 21.78 -7.61
C PHE A 105 -13.04 21.08 -6.44
N ILE A 106 -14.38 21.00 -6.50
CA ILE A 106 -15.17 20.31 -5.48
C ILE A 106 -14.87 18.81 -5.49
N LEU A 107 -14.74 18.20 -6.68
CA LEU A 107 -14.33 16.79 -6.79
C LEU A 107 -12.97 16.55 -6.12
N GLN A 108 -11.96 17.38 -6.42
CA GLN A 108 -10.62 17.23 -5.86
C GLN A 108 -10.64 17.32 -4.33
N GLY A 109 -11.42 18.26 -3.77
CA GLY A 109 -11.61 18.36 -2.31
C GLY A 109 -12.20 17.09 -1.70
N LYS A 110 -13.23 16.51 -2.33
CA LYS A 110 -13.85 15.25 -1.87
C LYS A 110 -12.92 14.05 -1.99
N LEU A 111 -12.18 13.95 -3.09
CA LEU A 111 -11.18 12.89 -3.28
C LEU A 111 -10.03 13.01 -2.29
N LEU A 112 -9.63 14.23 -1.91
CA LEU A 112 -8.66 14.47 -0.85
C LEU A 112 -9.16 13.97 0.51
N ASP A 113 -10.41 14.27 0.87
CA ASP A 113 -11.02 13.79 2.12
C ASP A 113 -11.12 12.25 2.18
N ILE A 114 -11.60 11.62 1.10
CA ILE A 114 -11.63 10.15 0.97
C ILE A 114 -10.23 9.56 1.18
N ARG A 115 -9.22 10.19 0.57
CA ARG A 115 -7.82 9.75 0.68
C ARG A 115 -7.29 9.88 2.12
N GLN A 116 -7.51 11.01 2.78
CA GLN A 116 -7.10 11.20 4.17
C GLN A 116 -7.78 10.19 5.11
N ASN A 117 -9.06 9.90 4.86
CA ASN A 117 -9.81 8.88 5.58
C ASN A 117 -9.25 7.47 5.34
N LEU A 118 -8.91 7.14 4.09
CA LEU A 118 -8.25 5.87 3.75
C LEU A 118 -6.89 5.73 4.46
N GLU A 119 -6.09 6.80 4.47
CA GLU A 119 -4.77 6.83 5.11
C GLU A 119 -4.89 6.55 6.60
N SER A 120 -5.80 7.26 7.27
CA SER A 120 -6.07 7.12 8.70
C SER A 120 -6.55 5.71 9.05
N LYS A 121 -7.52 5.18 8.29
CA LYS A 121 -8.04 3.81 8.48
C LYS A 121 -6.97 2.75 8.30
N LEU A 122 -6.18 2.86 7.23
CA LEU A 122 -5.10 1.91 6.96
C LEU A 122 -4.06 1.94 8.09
N LYS A 123 -3.65 3.13 8.54
CA LYS A 123 -2.70 3.31 9.64
C LYS A 123 -3.22 2.70 10.93
N GLU A 124 -4.48 2.95 11.27
CA GLU A 124 -5.11 2.41 12.48
C GLU A 124 -5.20 0.89 12.45
N ILE A 125 -5.65 0.32 11.32
CA ILE A 125 -5.78 -1.12 11.14
C ILE A 125 -4.40 -1.80 11.23
N LEU A 126 -3.38 -1.26 10.56
CA LEU A 126 -2.02 -1.78 10.63
C LEU A 126 -1.47 -1.72 12.04
N LYS A 127 -1.69 -0.60 12.75
CA LYS A 127 -1.24 -0.43 14.13
C LYS A 127 -1.88 -1.49 15.04
N LYS A 128 -3.21 -1.62 15.02
CA LYS A 128 -3.93 -2.61 15.84
C LYS A 128 -3.51 -4.04 15.51
N PHE A 129 -3.32 -4.34 14.23
CA PHE A 129 -2.83 -5.65 13.80
C PHE A 129 -1.43 -5.91 14.36
N SER A 130 -0.51 -4.96 14.22
CA SER A 130 0.86 -5.08 14.73
C SER A 130 0.92 -5.24 16.25
N GLU A 131 0.09 -4.51 17.01
CA GLU A 131 0.05 -4.58 18.47
C GLU A 131 -0.34 -5.98 18.96
N VAL A 132 -1.27 -6.66 18.27
CA VAL A 132 -1.68 -8.02 18.60
C VAL A 132 -0.68 -9.06 18.06
N ALA A 133 -0.21 -8.88 16.82
CA ALA A 133 0.65 -9.87 16.17
C ALA A 133 2.08 -9.87 16.74
N CYS A 134 2.50 -8.79 17.40
CA CYS A 134 3.80 -8.65 18.04
C CYS A 134 3.77 -8.82 19.57
N SER A 135 2.61 -9.10 20.17
CA SER A 135 2.53 -9.31 21.62
C SER A 135 3.14 -10.66 22.01
N GLU A 136 3.58 -10.78 23.26
CA GLU A 136 4.08 -12.05 23.81
C GLU A 136 2.99 -13.13 23.80
N ASP A 137 1.75 -12.72 24.10
CA ASP A 137 0.55 -13.55 24.13
C ASP A 137 -0.18 -13.56 22.77
N CYS A 138 0.55 -13.47 21.66
CA CYS A 138 -0.07 -13.40 20.33
C CYS A 138 -0.97 -14.63 20.05
N VAL A 139 -2.25 -14.35 19.79
CA VAL A 139 -3.24 -15.31 19.31
C VAL A 139 -3.93 -14.70 18.08
N VAL A 140 -3.16 -14.49 17.01
CA VAL A 140 -3.72 -14.06 15.73
C VAL A 140 -4.25 -15.28 15.00
N ILE A 141 -5.56 -15.29 14.73
CA ILE A 141 -6.27 -16.34 13.99
C ILE A 141 -6.82 -15.85 12.64
N GLU A 142 -6.42 -14.64 12.24
CA GLU A 142 -6.85 -14.05 10.97
C GLU A 142 -6.07 -14.72 9.83
N GLY A 143 -6.79 -15.25 8.82
CA GLY A 143 -6.33 -16.20 7.80
C GLY A 143 -4.92 -15.98 7.18
N PRO A 144 -4.78 -15.84 5.84
CA PRO A 144 -3.48 -15.55 5.27
C PRO A 144 -3.08 -14.09 5.56
N ILE A 145 -1.82 -13.88 5.94
CA ILE A 145 -1.24 -12.55 6.17
C ILE A 145 -0.47 -12.10 4.93
N LEU A 146 -0.42 -10.81 4.69
CA LEU A 146 0.28 -10.19 3.58
C LEU A 146 1.43 -9.35 4.12
N ASP A 147 2.63 -9.54 3.59
CA ASP A 147 3.69 -8.53 3.66
C ASP A 147 3.38 -7.46 2.62
N CYS A 148 2.97 -6.28 3.07
CA CYS A 148 2.53 -5.20 2.20
C CYS A 148 3.65 -4.64 1.31
N TRP A 149 4.91 -4.81 1.71
CA TRP A 149 6.04 -4.28 0.94
C TRP A 149 6.36 -5.16 -0.26
N THR A 150 6.28 -6.47 -0.08
CA THR A 150 6.63 -7.49 -1.09
C THR A 150 5.43 -8.11 -1.78
N CYS A 151 4.23 -7.92 -1.22
CA CYS A 151 2.99 -8.60 -1.57
C CYS A 151 3.02 -10.13 -1.43
N PHE A 152 3.94 -10.66 -0.61
CA PHE A 152 3.98 -12.09 -0.33
C PHE A 152 2.98 -12.48 0.76
N HIS A 153 2.35 -13.63 0.55
CA HIS A 153 1.52 -14.26 1.57
C HIS A 153 2.41 -14.95 2.60
N ILE A 154 2.19 -14.63 3.86
CA ILE A 154 2.87 -15.19 5.03
C ILE A 154 1.88 -16.10 5.76
N THR A 155 2.36 -17.27 6.16
CA THR A 155 1.61 -18.27 6.94
C THR A 155 1.81 -18.16 8.45
N ALA A 156 2.74 -17.30 8.89
CA ALA A 156 2.95 -16.99 10.29
C ALA A 156 1.94 -15.95 10.78
N TRP A 157 1.41 -16.16 11.98
CA TRP A 157 0.41 -15.27 12.58
C TRP A 157 0.99 -14.33 13.65
N CYS A 158 2.08 -14.76 14.28
CA CYS A 158 2.79 -14.01 15.31
C CYS A 158 4.18 -13.66 14.81
N PHE A 159 4.59 -12.42 15.05
CA PHE A 159 5.82 -11.86 14.54
C PHE A 159 6.73 -11.41 15.68
N LYS A 160 8.03 -11.32 15.37
CA LYS A 160 9.09 -10.79 16.23
C LYS A 160 10.12 -10.09 15.35
N GLY A 161 11.12 -9.44 15.95
CA GLY A 161 12.24 -8.92 15.16
C GLY A 161 11.83 -7.70 14.33
N GLU A 162 12.25 -7.69 13.06
CA GLU A 162 12.06 -6.57 12.15
C GLU A 162 10.61 -6.16 11.91
N TYR A 163 9.66 -7.10 12.03
CA TYR A 163 8.22 -6.84 11.87
C TYR A 163 7.61 -6.15 13.10
N CYS A 164 8.26 -6.25 14.26
CA CYS A 164 7.77 -5.75 15.53
C CYS A 164 8.59 -4.58 16.07
N GLY A 165 9.44 -3.99 15.23
CA GLY A 165 10.23 -2.84 15.60
C GLY A 165 11.43 -3.16 16.49
N ASP A 166 11.77 -4.45 16.69
CA ASP A 166 13.04 -4.80 17.29
C ASP A 166 14.14 -4.33 16.33
N SER A 167 14.86 -3.28 16.74
CA SER A 167 16.20 -3.05 16.21
C SER A 167 16.99 -4.34 16.40
N ILE A 168 17.82 -4.72 15.43
CA ILE A 168 18.88 -5.71 15.64
C ILE A 168 19.72 -5.22 16.82
N PHE A 169 19.35 -5.62 18.02
CA PHE A 169 20.14 -5.51 19.23
C PHE A 169 20.71 -6.89 19.43
N LEU A 170 21.75 -7.20 18.64
CA LEU A 170 22.84 -8.16 18.89
C LEU A 170 23.38 -8.73 17.58
N SER A 171 24.33 -8.00 17.00
CA SER A 171 25.50 -8.62 16.37
C SER A 171 26.69 -7.66 16.38
N LEU A 172 27.08 -7.21 17.58
CA LEU A 172 28.47 -6.89 17.94
C LEU A 172 28.71 -7.23 19.41
N ILE A 173 28.38 -8.47 19.82
CA ILE A 173 29.26 -9.18 20.75
C ILE A 173 30.32 -9.81 19.85
N GLY A 174 31.47 -9.15 19.74
CA GLY A 174 32.54 -9.56 18.85
C GLY A 174 33.76 -8.65 18.93
N GLY A 175 34.55 -8.84 20.00
CA GLY A 175 35.99 -8.56 19.99
C GLY A 175 36.44 -7.13 20.26
N LYS A 176 36.72 -6.83 21.54
CA LYS A 176 38.06 -6.50 22.02
C LYS A 176 38.15 -6.67 23.52
#